data_AF-S9TRY6-F1
#
_entry.id   AF-S9TRY6-F1
#
_cell.length_a   1.000
_cell.length_b   1.000
_cell.length_c   1.000
_cell.angle_alpha   90.00
_cell.angle_beta   90.00
_cell.angle_gamma   90.00
#
_symmetry.space_group_name_H-M   'P 1'
#
loop_
_entity.id
_entity.type
_entity.pdbx_description
1 polymer ?
#
loop_
_entity_poly.entity_id
_entity_poly.type
_entity_poly.pdbx_seq_one_letter_code
_entity_poly.pdbx_strand_id
1 'polypeptide(L)'
;MFSGSDDHAVKCWDLERNEVVREFFGHKSAVHTLALHPSLDVVVSGGRDTTVRVWDIRSRAAVHTLVGHTNSVMSVVTQESDPQVISGGSDGFIFQWDLAAGKAQRRLTQHKKPVRGLALNSAKNMLVSCGADDIRLWDLPSGDYKGAASTQVAKKGVVAEATEEIAYRWSCCAMSPRNVLAVGCQDRQLALYDWKQPQPVTGRLELSQKAPCFYAPYQLTKTKNIPGTLDGEGGINAVVFDHSGTRMITAESDKSVKIWQMRD
;
A
#
# COMPACT_ATOMS: atom_id res chain seq x y z
N MET A 1 -15.77 9.51 9.90
CA MET A 1 -14.72 9.46 8.84
C MET A 1 -13.46 10.18 9.35
N PHE A 2 -12.27 9.81 8.88
CA PHE A 2 -11.02 10.52 9.23
C PHE A 2 -10.34 11.09 7.98
N SER A 3 -9.67 12.22 8.12
CA SER A 3 -8.87 12.84 7.06
C SER A 3 -7.55 13.38 7.60
N GLY A 4 -6.52 13.37 6.76
CA GLY A 4 -5.22 13.97 7.03
C GLY A 4 -4.91 14.97 5.92
N SER A 5 -4.24 16.06 6.27
CA SER A 5 -4.02 17.18 5.35
C SER A 5 -2.64 17.81 5.55
N ASP A 6 -2.28 18.66 4.60
CA ASP A 6 -1.10 19.51 4.64
C ASP A 6 -1.19 20.60 5.73
N ASP A 7 -2.36 20.79 6.34
CA ASP A 7 -2.58 21.64 7.53
C ASP A 7 -2.01 21.03 8.84
N HIS A 8 -1.37 19.86 8.74
CA HIS A 8 -0.74 19.13 9.85
C HIS A 8 -1.75 18.53 10.85
N ALA A 9 -3.05 18.61 10.56
CA ALA A 9 -4.10 18.08 11.41
C ALA A 9 -4.62 16.74 10.88
N VAL A 10 -5.01 15.89 11.83
CA VAL A 10 -5.94 14.78 11.55
C VAL A 10 -7.30 15.21 12.06
N LYS A 11 -8.33 15.05 11.23
CA LYS A 11 -9.70 15.45 11.55
C LYS A 11 -10.62 14.24 11.56
N CYS A 12 -11.53 14.18 12.53
CA CYS A 12 -12.62 13.22 12.61
C CYS A 12 -13.94 13.92 12.30
N TRP A 13 -14.66 13.36 11.35
CA TRP A 13 -15.91 13.89 10.80
C TRP A 13 -17.07 13.00 11.21
N ASP A 14 -18.14 13.64 11.69
CA ASP A 14 -19.45 13.03 11.80
C ASP A 14 -20.15 13.15 10.44
N LEU A 15 -20.50 11.99 9.88
CA LEU A 15 -21.10 11.91 8.55
C LEU A 15 -22.61 12.22 8.57
N GLU A 16 -23.29 12.09 9.71
CA GLU A 16 -24.71 12.42 9.83
C GLU A 16 -24.90 13.93 9.92
N ARG A 17 -24.01 14.61 10.64
CA ARG A 17 -24.03 16.07 10.83
C ARG A 17 -23.18 16.84 9.82
N ASN A 18 -22.31 16.15 9.09
CA ASN A 18 -21.35 16.72 8.15
C ASN A 18 -20.44 17.79 8.80
N GLU A 19 -20.01 17.55 10.04
CA GLU A 19 -19.18 18.48 10.82
C GLU A 19 -17.92 17.78 11.37
N VAL A 20 -16.88 18.57 11.64
CA VAL A 20 -15.68 18.09 12.32
C VAL A 20 -15.98 17.99 13.82
N VAL A 21 -15.92 16.77 14.35
CA VAL A 21 -16.18 16.50 15.77
C VAL A 21 -14.90 16.49 16.60
N ARG A 22 -13.78 16.07 16.01
CA ARG A 22 -12.48 16.02 16.70
C ARG A 22 -11.36 16.43 15.78
N GLU A 23 -10.38 17.12 16.34
CA GLU A 23 -9.11 17.45 15.70
C GLU A 23 -7.97 16.91 16.56
N PHE A 24 -6.96 16.35 15.91
CA PHE A 24 -5.77 15.81 16.55
C PHE A 24 -4.57 16.64 16.09
N PHE A 25 -3.93 17.31 17.05
CA PHE A 25 -2.78 18.18 16.83
C PHE A 25 -1.50 17.53 17.32
N GLY A 26 -0.43 17.66 16.54
CA GLY A 26 0.91 17.26 16.98
C GLY A 26 1.88 16.95 15.85
N HIS A 27 1.40 16.64 14.65
CA HIS A 27 2.30 16.55 13.49
C HIS A 27 2.96 17.91 13.23
N LYS A 28 4.23 17.88 12.86
CA LYS A 28 5.03 19.09 12.58
C LYS A 28 5.05 19.46 11.10
N SER A 29 4.41 18.65 10.26
CA SER A 29 4.33 18.82 8.82
C SER A 29 3.12 18.06 8.27
N ALA A 30 2.97 18.05 6.95
CA ALA A 30 1.86 17.40 6.24
C ALA A 30 1.63 15.95 6.67
N VAL A 31 0.35 15.58 6.82
CA VAL A 31 -0.07 14.20 7.08
C VAL A 31 -0.37 13.52 5.75
N HIS A 32 0.35 12.45 5.44
CA HIS A 32 0.23 11.77 4.14
C HIS A 32 -0.61 10.51 4.20
N THR A 33 -0.69 9.86 5.36
CA THR A 33 -1.32 8.54 5.47
C THR A 33 -2.02 8.37 6.80
N LEU A 34 -3.11 7.60 6.78
CA LEU A 34 -3.95 7.30 7.93
C LEU A 34 -4.41 5.84 7.85
N ALA A 35 -4.45 5.16 8.99
CA ALA A 35 -5.07 3.86 9.15
C ALA A 35 -5.78 3.76 10.50
N LEU A 36 -6.94 3.11 10.51
CA LEU A 36 -7.68 2.80 11.72
C LEU A 36 -7.27 1.41 12.21
N HIS A 37 -7.07 1.25 13.52
CA HIS A 37 -6.89 -0.10 14.04
C HIS A 37 -8.24 -0.85 13.99
N PRO A 38 -8.27 -2.13 13.58
CA PRO A 38 -9.51 -2.89 13.43
C PRO A 38 -10.28 -3.11 14.74
N SER A 39 -9.59 -3.27 15.87
CA SER A 39 -10.21 -3.63 17.16
C SER A 39 -9.99 -2.63 18.29
N LEU A 40 -9.09 -1.65 18.12
CA LEU A 40 -8.72 -0.67 19.14
C LEU A 40 -9.23 0.69 18.69
N ASP A 41 -9.70 1.51 19.62
CA ASP A 41 -10.16 2.89 19.37
C ASP A 41 -8.97 3.85 19.13
N VAL A 42 -8.09 3.48 18.19
CA VAL A 42 -6.89 4.25 17.85
C VAL A 42 -6.81 4.52 16.34
N VAL A 43 -6.31 5.71 16.02
CA VAL A 43 -5.96 6.12 14.65
C VAL A 43 -4.44 6.19 14.57
N VAL A 44 -3.88 5.64 13.50
CA VAL A 44 -2.46 5.77 13.20
C VAL A 44 -2.30 6.71 12.02
N SER A 45 -1.40 7.69 12.14
CA SER A 45 -1.07 8.63 11.07
C SER A 45 0.43 8.66 10.79
N GLY A 46 0.79 8.86 9.54
CA GLY A 46 2.17 9.05 9.09
C GLY A 46 2.28 10.34 8.29
N GLY A 47 3.39 11.07 8.49
CA GLY A 47 3.57 12.38 7.87
C GLY A 47 4.96 12.66 7.34
N ARG A 48 5.09 13.85 6.76
CA ARG A 48 6.35 14.44 6.27
C ARG A 48 7.33 14.77 7.39
N ASP A 49 6.85 14.85 8.63
CA ASP A 49 7.68 15.05 9.82
C ASP A 49 8.45 13.80 10.26
N THR A 50 8.48 12.76 9.41
CA THR A 50 9.18 11.48 9.61
C THR A 50 8.70 10.67 10.81
N THR A 51 7.54 11.01 11.37
CA THR A 51 6.95 10.29 12.50
C THR A 51 5.70 9.52 12.10
N VAL A 52 5.50 8.39 12.78
CA VAL A 52 4.20 7.72 12.84
C VAL A 52 3.61 8.00 14.21
N ARG A 53 2.37 8.51 14.26
CA ARG A 53 1.69 8.84 15.50
C ARG A 53 0.49 7.93 15.70
N VAL A 54 0.31 7.50 16.93
CA VAL A 54 -0.84 6.70 17.36
C VAL A 54 -1.68 7.58 18.26
N TRP A 55 -2.91 7.83 17.84
CA TRP A 55 -3.87 8.69 18.52
C TRP A 55 -4.94 7.85 19.17
N ASP A 56 -5.20 8.10 20.44
CA ASP A 56 -6.39 7.57 21.10
C ASP A 56 -7.60 8.44 20.72
N ILE A 57 -8.62 7.83 20.13
CA ILE A 57 -9.77 8.55 19.56
C ILE A 57 -10.53 9.28 20.66
N ARG A 58 -10.63 8.71 21.87
CA ARG A 58 -11.46 9.20 22.97
C ARG A 58 -10.84 10.40 23.66
N SER A 59 -9.55 10.32 23.99
CA SER A 59 -8.76 11.34 24.66
C SER A 59 -8.25 12.43 23.72
N ARG A 60 -8.15 12.14 22.42
CA ARG A 60 -7.54 13.01 21.39
C ARG A 60 -6.04 13.22 21.58
N ALA A 61 -5.40 12.44 22.45
CA ALA A 61 -3.97 12.51 22.72
C ALA A 61 -3.18 11.55 21.83
N ALA A 62 -1.94 11.93 21.49
CA ALA A 62 -0.99 11.00 20.92
C ALA A 62 -0.47 10.06 22.03
N VAL A 63 -0.87 8.79 21.98
CA VAL A 63 -0.41 7.75 22.90
C VAL A 63 1.05 7.41 22.62
N HIS A 64 1.39 7.26 21.34
CA HIS A 64 2.75 6.98 20.91
C HIS A 64 3.17 7.89 19.76
N THR A 65 4.42 8.33 19.81
CA THR A 65 5.14 8.93 18.67
C THR A 65 6.27 7.99 18.30
N LEU A 66 6.07 7.25 17.22
CA LEU A 66 6.96 6.23 16.70
C LEU A 66 8.00 6.91 15.80
N VAL A 67 9.23 6.97 16.29
CA VAL A 67 10.36 7.62 15.62
C VAL A 67 11.31 6.54 15.11
N GLY A 68 11.70 6.63 13.83
CA GLY A 68 12.64 5.70 13.22
C GLY A 68 12.85 5.91 11.73
N HIS A 69 11.82 6.38 11.01
CA HIS A 69 11.98 6.80 9.63
C HIS A 69 12.90 8.03 9.53
N THR A 70 13.76 8.04 8.50
CA THR A 70 14.68 9.15 8.23
C THR A 70 14.12 10.12 7.17
N ASN A 71 12.97 9.79 6.59
CA ASN A 71 12.26 10.63 5.61
C ASN A 71 10.75 10.46 5.78
N SER A 72 9.97 11.15 4.94
CA SER A 72 8.50 11.20 4.97
C SER A 72 7.88 9.81 4.99
N VAL A 73 6.92 9.61 5.89
CA VAL A 73 6.13 8.37 5.93
C VAL A 73 5.01 8.48 4.90
N MET A 74 4.97 7.54 3.96
CA MET A 74 4.06 7.59 2.80
C MET A 74 2.87 6.65 2.95
N SER A 75 3.03 5.56 3.68
CA SER A 75 2.00 4.53 3.82
C SER A 75 2.01 3.93 5.22
N VAL A 76 0.83 3.68 5.78
CA VAL A 76 0.66 2.96 7.04
C VAL A 76 -0.49 1.97 6.92
N VAL A 77 -0.32 0.79 7.52
CA VAL A 77 -1.35 -0.25 7.60
C VAL A 77 -1.36 -0.83 9.01
N THR A 78 -2.54 -1.30 9.41
CA THR A 78 -2.83 -1.84 10.75
C THR A 78 -3.45 -3.22 10.64
N GLN A 79 -3.23 -4.07 11.64
CA GLN A 79 -3.84 -5.40 11.77
C GLN A 79 -4.01 -5.77 13.24
N GLU A 80 -4.85 -6.77 13.52
CA GLU A 80 -5.10 -7.26 14.88
C GLU A 80 -3.91 -8.06 15.45
N SER A 81 -3.22 -8.81 14.59
CA SER A 81 -2.07 -9.64 14.96
C SER A 81 -0.78 -8.84 15.00
N ASP A 82 0.19 -9.30 15.80
CA ASP A 82 1.52 -8.72 15.77
C ASP A 82 2.23 -8.99 14.42
N PRO A 83 2.93 -7.99 13.86
CA PRO A 83 3.03 -6.59 14.31
C PRO A 83 1.75 -5.79 14.00
N GLN A 84 1.24 -5.05 14.98
CA GLN A 84 -0.06 -4.34 14.85
C GLN A 84 -0.03 -3.12 13.92
N VAL A 85 1.13 -2.48 13.77
CA VAL A 85 1.31 -1.30 12.92
C VAL A 85 2.52 -1.49 12.03
N ILE A 86 2.36 -1.22 10.73
CA ILE A 86 3.43 -1.28 9.75
C ILE A 86 3.44 0.01 8.94
N SER A 87 4.61 0.64 8.82
CA SER A 87 4.78 1.88 8.06
C SER A 87 5.85 1.77 7.00
N GLY A 88 5.65 2.47 5.88
CA GLY A 88 6.55 2.54 4.75
C GLY A 88 6.92 3.99 4.46
N GLY A 89 8.22 4.24 4.26
CA GLY A 89 8.76 5.58 4.13
C GLY A 89 9.40 5.85 2.77
N SER A 90 9.59 7.13 2.52
CA SER A 90 10.39 7.64 1.40
C SER A 90 11.89 7.35 1.55
N ASP A 91 12.31 6.92 2.73
CA ASP A 91 13.65 6.41 3.03
C ASP A 91 13.90 4.99 2.48
N GLY A 92 12.87 4.33 1.93
CA GLY A 92 12.97 2.95 1.45
C GLY A 92 12.93 1.92 2.58
N PHE A 93 12.61 2.33 3.80
CA PHE A 93 12.45 1.42 4.93
C PHE A 93 10.98 1.12 5.18
N ILE A 94 10.75 -0.09 5.66
CA ILE A 94 9.48 -0.49 6.25
C ILE A 94 9.73 -0.80 7.72
N PHE A 95 8.96 -0.22 8.62
CA PHE A 95 9.04 -0.52 10.04
C PHE A 95 7.82 -1.31 10.49
N GLN A 96 8.08 -2.34 11.28
CA GLN A 96 7.07 -3.05 12.06
C GLN A 96 7.14 -2.53 13.49
N TRP A 97 6.02 -2.03 13.99
CA TRP A 97 5.95 -1.38 15.29
C TRP A 97 5.17 -2.23 16.28
N ASP A 98 5.70 -2.27 17.49
CA ASP A 98 4.98 -2.74 18.66
C ASP A 98 4.13 -1.58 19.18
N LEU A 99 2.81 -1.74 19.17
CA LEU A 99 1.92 -0.73 19.68
C LEU A 99 1.97 -0.64 21.21
N ALA A 100 2.13 -1.77 21.91
CA ALA A 100 2.15 -1.81 23.36
C ALA A 100 3.45 -1.21 23.93
N ALA A 101 4.60 -1.50 23.29
CA ALA A 101 5.87 -0.94 23.69
C ALA A 101 6.15 0.46 23.10
N GLY A 102 5.42 0.85 22.04
CA GLY A 102 5.66 2.10 21.31
C GLY A 102 7.02 2.16 20.62
N LYS A 103 7.57 1.01 20.20
CA LYS A 103 8.92 0.88 19.64
C LYS A 103 8.93 0.09 18.34
N ALA A 104 9.94 0.33 17.51
CA ALA A 104 10.19 -0.48 16.33
C ALA A 104 10.62 -1.90 16.74
N GLN A 105 9.88 -2.92 16.33
CA GLN A 105 10.27 -4.32 16.49
C GLN A 105 11.27 -4.72 15.41
N ARG A 106 10.97 -4.38 14.15
CA ARG A 106 11.81 -4.72 12.99
C ARG A 106 11.86 -3.60 11.98
N ARG A 107 12.96 -3.58 11.23
CA ARG A 107 13.19 -2.70 10.08
C ARG A 107 13.50 -3.56 8.86
N LEU A 108 12.67 -3.46 7.83
CA LEU A 108 12.82 -4.17 6.56
C LEU A 108 13.49 -3.24 5.54
N THR A 109 14.56 -3.69 4.89
CA THR A 109 15.51 -2.83 4.15
C THR A 109 15.73 -3.23 2.69
N GLN A 110 14.88 -4.09 2.12
CA GLN A 110 15.08 -4.57 0.73
C GLN A 110 14.68 -3.54 -0.34
N HIS A 111 13.88 -2.52 0.00
CA HIS A 111 13.58 -1.43 -0.92
C HIS A 111 14.80 -0.50 -1.06
N LYS A 112 15.10 -0.12 -2.30
CA LYS A 112 16.17 0.86 -2.61
C LYS A 112 15.62 2.25 -2.92
N LYS A 113 14.30 2.34 -3.09
CA LYS A 113 13.56 3.55 -3.47
C LYS A 113 12.38 3.75 -2.51
N PRO A 114 11.72 4.92 -2.54
CA PRO A 114 10.56 5.22 -1.70
C PRO A 114 9.49 4.13 -1.75
N VAL A 115 9.08 3.65 -0.58
CA VAL A 115 7.89 2.80 -0.41
C VAL A 115 6.68 3.72 -0.37
N ARG A 116 5.72 3.49 -1.28
CA ARG A 116 4.56 4.39 -1.48
C ARG A 116 3.23 3.75 -1.09
N GLY A 117 3.14 2.43 -1.17
CA GLY A 117 1.95 1.68 -0.79
C GLY A 117 2.30 0.43 0.01
N LEU A 118 1.40 0.10 0.94
CA LEU A 118 1.42 -1.13 1.72
C LEU A 118 0.02 -1.73 1.68
N ALA A 119 -0.04 -3.05 1.53
CA ALA A 119 -1.28 -3.81 1.58
C ALA A 119 -1.07 -5.09 2.38
N LEU A 120 -2.01 -5.37 3.28
CA LEU A 120 -1.99 -6.56 4.11
C LEU A 120 -2.87 -7.65 3.52
N ASN A 121 -2.41 -8.89 3.63
CA ASN A 121 -3.24 -10.07 3.49
C ASN A 121 -3.30 -10.80 4.84
N SER A 122 -4.33 -10.50 5.62
CA SER A 122 -4.56 -11.13 6.93
C SER A 122 -4.79 -12.63 6.84
N ALA A 123 -5.32 -13.16 5.72
CA ALA A 123 -5.57 -14.59 5.57
C ALA A 123 -4.27 -15.41 5.38
N LYS A 124 -3.23 -14.79 4.82
CA LYS A 124 -1.93 -15.46 4.58
C LYS A 124 -0.80 -14.94 5.47
N ASN A 125 -1.07 -14.03 6.39
CA ASN A 125 -0.05 -13.30 7.16
C ASN A 125 1.07 -12.76 6.26
N MET A 126 0.70 -12.05 5.19
CA MET A 126 1.67 -11.48 4.26
C MET A 126 1.48 -9.98 4.12
N LEU A 127 2.61 -9.30 3.96
CA LEU A 127 2.66 -7.89 3.59
C LEU A 127 3.12 -7.77 2.13
N VAL A 128 2.41 -6.93 1.39
CA VAL A 128 2.82 -6.46 0.07
C VAL A 128 3.23 -5.01 0.19
N SER A 129 4.38 -4.65 -0.34
CA SER A 129 4.85 -3.27 -0.44
C SER A 129 5.11 -2.91 -1.88
N CYS A 130 4.71 -1.71 -2.29
CA CYS A 130 5.01 -1.16 -3.60
C CYS A 130 5.67 0.21 -3.47
N GLY A 131 6.57 0.52 -4.40
CA GLY A 131 7.33 1.76 -4.40
C GLY A 131 7.73 2.19 -5.80
N ALA A 132 8.68 3.12 -5.88
CA ALA A 132 9.27 3.51 -7.17
C ALA A 132 10.28 2.48 -7.72
N ASP A 133 10.48 1.38 -7.00
CA ASP A 133 11.14 0.14 -7.40
C ASP A 133 10.11 -0.99 -7.55
N ASP A 134 10.42 -2.21 -7.11
CA ASP A 134 9.56 -3.37 -7.33
C ASP A 134 8.50 -3.56 -6.25
N ILE A 135 7.48 -4.35 -6.60
CA ILE A 135 6.49 -4.86 -5.65
C ILE A 135 7.15 -6.00 -4.87
N ARG A 136 7.29 -5.84 -3.55
CA ARG A 136 7.95 -6.83 -2.67
C ARG A 136 6.97 -7.49 -1.73
N LEU A 137 7.30 -8.74 -1.41
CA LEU A 137 6.49 -9.64 -0.60
C LEU A 137 7.26 -9.99 0.66
N TRP A 138 6.57 -9.93 1.79
CA TRP A 138 7.14 -10.18 3.10
C TRP A 138 6.27 -11.14 3.88
N ASP A 139 6.92 -12.02 4.64
CA ASP A 139 6.25 -12.86 5.60
C ASP A 139 6.00 -12.10 6.90
N LEU A 140 4.83 -12.27 7.50
CA LEU A 140 4.54 -11.76 8.85
C LEU A 140 4.34 -12.97 9.79
N PRO A 141 4.81 -12.90 11.05
CA PRO A 141 5.41 -11.73 11.72
C PRO A 141 6.94 -11.63 11.54
N SER A 142 7.59 -12.56 10.84
CA SER A 142 9.06 -12.58 10.77
C SER A 142 9.66 -11.40 9.99
N GLY A 143 8.90 -10.78 9.09
CA GLY A 143 9.45 -9.75 8.19
C GLY A 143 10.45 -10.31 7.18
N ASP A 144 10.48 -11.62 6.98
CA ASP A 144 11.38 -12.23 6.02
C ASP A 144 10.97 -11.87 4.60
N TYR A 145 11.97 -11.54 3.78
CA TYR A 145 11.75 -11.22 2.38
C TYR A 145 11.43 -12.50 1.59
N LYS A 146 10.22 -12.56 1.04
CA LYS A 146 9.73 -13.68 0.22
C LYS A 146 9.95 -13.47 -1.28
N GLY A 147 10.32 -12.29 -1.76
CA GLY A 147 10.54 -12.09 -3.20
C GLY A 147 9.81 -10.88 -3.75
N ALA A 148 9.88 -10.74 -5.07
CA ALA A 148 9.23 -9.66 -5.81
C ALA A 148 8.13 -10.23 -6.72
N ALA A 149 7.03 -9.48 -6.86
CA ALA A 149 6.00 -9.82 -7.83
C ALA A 149 6.46 -9.41 -9.24
N SER A 150 6.21 -10.27 -10.23
CA SER A 150 6.50 -9.96 -11.62
C SER A 150 5.58 -8.86 -12.13
N THR A 151 6.08 -8.10 -13.10
CA THR A 151 5.32 -7.06 -13.81
C THR A 151 4.86 -7.52 -15.19
N GLN A 152 5.18 -8.77 -15.57
CA GLN A 152 4.80 -9.35 -16.86
C GLN A 152 3.61 -10.29 -16.70
N VAL A 153 2.62 -10.16 -17.60
CA VAL A 153 1.49 -11.09 -17.64
C VAL A 153 1.98 -12.43 -18.19
N ALA A 154 1.78 -13.51 -17.43
CA ALA A 154 2.13 -14.86 -17.87
C ALA A 154 1.26 -15.25 -19.09
N LYS A 155 1.84 -15.19 -20.30
CA LYS A 155 1.20 -15.75 -21.50
C LYS A 155 1.47 -17.25 -21.52
N LYS A 156 0.42 -18.08 -21.46
CA LYS A 156 0.55 -19.54 -21.65
C LYS A 156 1.28 -19.82 -22.97
N GLY A 157 2.40 -20.54 -22.90
CA GLY A 157 3.10 -21.08 -24.07
C GLY A 157 4.12 -20.16 -24.76
N VAL A 158 4.45 -18.99 -24.19
CA VAL A 158 5.49 -18.12 -24.75
C VAL A 158 6.70 -18.13 -23.82
N VAL A 159 7.85 -18.57 -24.34
CA VAL A 159 9.14 -18.41 -23.65
C VAL A 159 9.38 -16.91 -23.51
N ALA A 160 9.57 -16.43 -22.28
CA ALA A 160 9.85 -15.03 -22.01
C ALA A 160 11.13 -14.62 -22.75
N GLU A 161 10.98 -13.97 -23.90
CA GLU A 161 12.08 -13.20 -24.49
C GLU A 161 12.42 -12.07 -23.53
N ALA A 162 13.72 -11.81 -23.38
CA ALA A 162 14.27 -10.73 -22.56
C ALA A 162 13.83 -9.37 -23.14
N THR A 163 12.60 -9.02 -22.85
CA THR A 163 12.03 -7.69 -23.04
C THR A 163 12.57 -6.82 -21.93
N GLU A 164 13.00 -5.60 -22.27
CA GLU A 164 13.48 -4.62 -21.31
C GLU A 164 12.52 -4.55 -20.12
N GLU A 165 13.03 -4.75 -18.90
CA GLU A 165 12.24 -4.59 -17.68
C GLU A 165 11.74 -3.14 -17.63
N ILE A 166 10.48 -2.94 -18.01
CA ILE A 166 9.83 -1.64 -17.88
C ILE A 166 9.74 -1.35 -16.38
N ALA A 167 10.59 -0.44 -15.92
CA ALA A 167 10.63 0.00 -14.54
C ALA A 167 9.42 0.89 -14.24
N TYR A 168 8.31 0.27 -13.83
CA TYR A 168 7.12 0.99 -13.40
C TYR A 168 7.35 1.71 -12.07
N ARG A 169 6.82 2.94 -11.96
CA ARG A 169 6.77 3.67 -10.68
C ARG A 169 5.43 3.42 -10.00
N TRP A 170 5.36 2.36 -9.22
CA TRP A 170 4.15 2.04 -8.46
C TRP A 170 3.87 3.13 -7.43
N SER A 171 2.61 3.52 -7.34
CA SER A 171 2.12 4.61 -6.49
C SER A 171 1.34 4.08 -5.30
N CYS A 172 0.54 3.03 -5.49
CA CYS A 172 -0.39 2.53 -4.50
C CYS A 172 -0.65 1.04 -4.71
N CYS A 173 -1.03 0.36 -3.63
CA CYS A 173 -1.51 -1.01 -3.67
C CYS A 173 -2.67 -1.18 -2.68
N ALA A 174 -3.58 -2.10 -3.01
CA ALA A 174 -4.67 -2.51 -2.12
C ALA A 174 -4.96 -3.99 -2.29
N MET A 175 -5.34 -4.64 -1.18
CA MET A 175 -5.78 -6.03 -1.16
C MET A 175 -7.31 -6.06 -1.02
N SER A 176 -7.96 -6.82 -1.90
CA SER A 176 -9.38 -7.12 -1.82
C SER A 176 -9.65 -8.21 -0.78
N PRO A 177 -10.81 -8.19 -0.09
CA PRO A 177 -11.29 -9.30 0.72
C PRO A 177 -11.35 -10.64 -0.04
N ARG A 178 -11.39 -10.58 -1.38
CA ARG A 178 -11.41 -11.76 -2.26
C ARG A 178 -10.01 -12.29 -2.62
N ASN A 179 -8.95 -11.82 -1.96
CA ASN A 179 -7.56 -12.16 -2.25
C ASN A 179 -7.12 -11.73 -3.66
N VAL A 180 -7.51 -10.52 -4.07
CA VAL A 180 -7.03 -9.87 -5.30
C VAL A 180 -6.21 -8.67 -4.89
N LEU A 181 -4.94 -8.64 -5.32
CA LEU A 181 -4.08 -7.47 -5.13
C LEU A 181 -4.19 -6.58 -6.37
N ALA A 182 -4.49 -5.30 -6.17
CA ALA A 182 -4.40 -4.28 -7.21
C ALA A 182 -3.21 -3.37 -6.91
N VAL A 183 -2.42 -3.08 -7.93
CA VAL A 183 -1.29 -2.15 -7.85
C VAL A 183 -1.40 -1.12 -8.97
N GLY A 184 -1.44 0.15 -8.59
CA GLY A 184 -1.49 1.29 -9.51
C GLY A 184 -0.12 1.91 -9.73
N CYS A 185 0.10 2.41 -10.94
CA CYS A 185 1.33 3.08 -11.36
C CYS A 185 1.05 4.53 -11.77
N GLN A 186 2.09 5.38 -11.64
CA GLN A 186 2.07 6.74 -12.15
C GLN A 186 1.89 6.78 -13.68
N ASP A 187 2.28 5.73 -14.42
CA ASP A 187 2.15 5.68 -15.89
C ASP A 187 0.79 5.13 -16.37
N ARG A 188 -0.25 5.23 -15.53
CA ARG A 188 -1.63 4.73 -15.77
C ARG A 188 -1.76 3.22 -15.86
N GLN A 189 -0.71 2.48 -15.53
CA GLN A 189 -0.75 1.03 -15.52
C GLN A 189 -1.38 0.53 -14.23
N LEU A 190 -2.31 -0.41 -14.38
CA LEU A 190 -3.00 -1.09 -13.30
C LEU A 190 -2.74 -2.59 -13.45
N ALA A 191 -2.06 -3.16 -12.46
CA ALA A 191 -1.75 -4.58 -12.39
C ALA A 191 -2.67 -5.26 -11.37
N LEU A 192 -3.30 -6.35 -11.77
CA LEU A 192 -4.17 -7.17 -10.92
C LEU A 192 -3.57 -8.56 -10.76
N TYR A 193 -3.41 -8.99 -9.51
CA TYR A 193 -2.83 -10.28 -9.15
C TYR A 193 -3.89 -11.12 -8.42
N ASP A 194 -3.98 -12.39 -8.78
CA ASP A 194 -4.76 -13.36 -8.03
C ASP A 194 -3.86 -13.92 -6.94
N TRP A 195 -4.19 -13.60 -5.70
CA TRP A 195 -3.41 -14.02 -4.55
C TRP A 195 -3.76 -15.43 -4.09
N LYS A 196 -4.84 -16.04 -4.58
CA LYS A 196 -5.20 -17.43 -4.25
C LYS A 196 -4.22 -18.42 -4.88
N GLN A 197 -3.76 -18.16 -6.09
CA GLN A 197 -2.86 -19.03 -6.86
C GLN A 197 -1.54 -18.32 -7.18
N PRO A 198 -0.42 -18.62 -6.49
CA PRO A 198 0.88 -18.26 -7.05
C PRO A 198 1.00 -18.93 -8.43
N GLN A 199 1.29 -18.14 -9.47
CA GLN A 199 1.44 -18.69 -10.81
C GLN A 199 2.67 -19.60 -10.81
N PRO A 200 2.59 -20.82 -11.38
CA PRO A 200 3.75 -21.69 -11.47
C PRO A 200 4.87 -20.98 -12.23
N VAL A 201 6.10 -21.10 -11.74
CA VAL A 201 7.29 -20.64 -12.48
C VAL A 201 7.40 -21.52 -13.73
N THR A 202 6.98 -21.01 -14.89
CA THR A 202 7.28 -21.68 -16.17
C THR A 202 8.49 -21.02 -16.80
N GLY A 203 9.68 -21.63 -16.67
CA GLY A 203 10.91 -21.16 -17.32
C GLY A 203 12.19 -21.45 -16.54
N ARG A 204 13.33 -21.20 -17.19
CA ARG A 204 14.74 -21.54 -16.85
C ARG A 204 15.30 -20.94 -15.53
N LEU A 205 14.44 -20.59 -14.58
CA LEU A 205 14.77 -20.08 -13.26
C LEU A 205 14.94 -21.19 -12.21
N GLU A 206 14.71 -22.46 -12.57
CA GLU A 206 14.94 -23.63 -11.70
C GLU A 206 16.42 -23.84 -11.28
N LEU A 207 17.36 -23.12 -11.88
CA LEU A 207 18.80 -23.27 -11.60
C LEU A 207 19.34 -22.40 -10.45
N SER A 208 18.51 -21.54 -9.87
CA SER A 208 18.86 -20.82 -8.64
C SER A 208 18.04 -21.40 -7.49
N GLN A 209 18.70 -22.06 -6.54
CA GLN A 209 18.11 -22.70 -5.35
C GLN A 209 17.41 -21.72 -4.36
N LYS A 210 16.94 -20.56 -4.82
CA LYS A 210 16.17 -19.55 -4.06
C LYS A 210 15.19 -18.81 -4.97
N ALA A 211 14.17 -19.49 -5.48
CA ALA A 211 13.03 -18.81 -6.13
C ALA A 211 11.76 -19.03 -5.30
N PRO A 212 11.39 -18.10 -4.41
CA PRO A 212 10.15 -18.21 -3.65
C PRO A 212 8.97 -17.77 -4.54
N CYS A 213 7.76 -18.18 -4.17
CA CYS A 213 6.48 -18.00 -4.88
C CYS A 213 6.44 -16.84 -5.90
N PHE A 214 6.34 -17.16 -7.19
CA PHE A 214 6.20 -16.19 -8.27
C PHE A 214 4.73 -15.74 -8.41
N TYR A 215 4.50 -14.45 -8.26
CA TYR A 215 3.19 -13.85 -8.52
C TYR A 215 3.31 -13.00 -9.78
N ALA A 216 2.55 -13.35 -10.81
CA ALA A 216 2.41 -12.56 -12.04
C ALA A 216 0.99 -12.00 -12.12
N PRO A 217 0.80 -10.79 -12.68
CA PRO A 217 -0.53 -10.24 -12.86
C PRO A 217 -1.31 -11.09 -13.86
N TYR A 218 -2.55 -11.44 -13.52
CA TYR A 218 -3.45 -12.07 -14.48
C TYR A 218 -4.01 -11.05 -15.47
N GLN A 219 -4.03 -9.78 -15.07
CA GLN A 219 -4.47 -8.67 -15.90
C GLN A 219 -3.56 -7.45 -15.66
N LEU A 220 -3.03 -6.92 -16.76
CA LEU A 220 -2.34 -5.64 -16.80
C LEU A 220 -3.13 -4.74 -17.75
N THR A 221 -3.62 -3.61 -17.26
CA THR A 221 -4.49 -2.70 -18.03
C THR A 221 -4.02 -1.27 -17.87
N LYS A 222 -4.09 -0.49 -18.96
CA LYS A 222 -3.80 0.94 -18.94
C LYS A 222 -5.09 1.74 -18.86
N THR A 223 -5.19 2.66 -17.90
CA THR A 223 -6.37 3.53 -17.76
C THR A 223 -6.39 4.58 -18.87
N LYS A 224 -7.60 4.96 -19.30
CA LYS A 224 -7.80 6.01 -20.32
C LYS A 224 -7.99 7.34 -19.64
N ASN A 225 -7.32 8.39 -20.12
CA ASN A 225 -7.54 9.75 -19.62
C ASN A 225 -8.93 10.26 -20.02
N ILE A 226 -9.46 11.18 -19.22
CA ILE A 226 -10.61 11.99 -19.64
C ILE A 226 -10.20 12.98 -20.76
N PRO A 227 -11.15 13.44 -21.59
CA PRO A 227 -10.88 14.47 -22.59
C PRO A 227 -10.29 15.74 -21.95
N GLY A 228 -9.24 16.30 -22.55
CA GLY A 228 -8.57 17.52 -22.09
C GLY A 228 -7.37 17.31 -21.15
N THR A 229 -7.12 16.07 -20.70
CA THR A 229 -5.93 15.75 -19.91
C THR A 229 -4.69 15.64 -20.79
N LEU A 230 -3.55 16.17 -20.32
CA LEU A 230 -2.27 16.05 -21.01
C LEU A 230 -1.75 14.60 -20.95
N ASP A 231 -0.98 14.18 -21.96
CA ASP A 231 -0.50 12.79 -22.04
C ASP A 231 0.38 12.35 -20.86
N GLY A 232 1.08 13.31 -20.23
CA GLY A 232 1.92 13.09 -19.05
C GLY A 232 1.23 13.33 -17.70
N GLU A 233 -0.01 13.81 -17.68
CA GLU A 233 -0.74 14.11 -16.44
C GLU A 233 -1.46 12.87 -15.88
N GLY A 234 -1.69 11.85 -16.71
CA GLY A 234 -2.40 10.66 -16.27
C GLY A 234 -1.55 9.79 -15.34
N GLY A 235 -2.19 9.20 -14.33
CA GLY A 235 -1.57 8.30 -13.37
C GLY A 235 -2.57 7.87 -12.30
N ILE A 236 -2.33 6.73 -11.66
CA ILE A 236 -3.17 6.25 -10.55
C ILE A 236 -2.51 6.70 -9.25
N ASN A 237 -3.25 7.36 -8.37
CA ASN A 237 -2.72 7.86 -7.09
C ASN A 237 -3.16 6.99 -5.90
N ALA A 238 -4.39 6.50 -5.95
CA ALA A 238 -4.92 5.59 -4.93
C ALA A 238 -5.82 4.53 -5.56
N VAL A 239 -5.83 3.36 -4.94
CA VAL A 239 -6.72 2.25 -5.28
C VAL A 239 -7.31 1.71 -3.99
N VAL A 240 -8.61 1.45 -4.00
CA VAL A 240 -9.33 0.83 -2.87
C VAL A 240 -10.38 -0.14 -3.39
N PHE A 241 -10.71 -1.13 -2.58
CA PHE A 241 -11.83 -2.03 -2.82
C PHE A 241 -13.00 -1.66 -1.92
N ASP A 242 -14.21 -1.95 -2.40
CA ASP A 242 -15.40 -1.93 -1.55
C ASP A 242 -15.38 -3.10 -0.55
N HIS A 243 -16.26 -3.04 0.45
CA HIS A 243 -16.34 -4.06 1.49
C HIS A 243 -16.65 -5.47 0.92
N SER A 244 -17.43 -5.55 -0.16
CA SER A 244 -17.70 -6.83 -0.85
C SER A 244 -16.53 -7.37 -1.69
N GLY A 245 -15.54 -6.52 -2.01
CA GLY A 245 -14.47 -6.82 -2.95
C GLY A 245 -14.95 -7.02 -4.39
N THR A 246 -16.16 -6.59 -4.74
CA THR A 246 -16.74 -6.69 -6.10
C THR A 246 -16.43 -5.48 -6.95
N ARG A 247 -16.19 -4.33 -6.31
CA ARG A 247 -15.85 -3.08 -6.97
C ARG A 247 -14.48 -2.61 -6.50
N MET A 248 -13.72 -2.11 -7.47
CA MET A 248 -12.47 -1.42 -7.21
C MET A 248 -12.61 0.02 -7.67
N ILE A 249 -12.09 0.94 -6.89
CA ILE A 249 -12.19 2.38 -7.14
C ILE A 249 -10.76 2.92 -7.27
N THR A 250 -10.47 3.60 -8.38
CA THR A 250 -9.20 4.28 -8.60
C THR A 250 -9.40 5.79 -8.57
N ALA A 251 -8.52 6.49 -7.85
CA ALA A 251 -8.41 7.94 -7.90
C ALA A 251 -7.20 8.30 -8.78
N GLU A 252 -7.43 9.06 -9.84
CA GLU A 252 -6.44 9.29 -10.89
C GLU A 252 -6.04 10.77 -10.99
N SER A 253 -4.83 11.02 -11.48
CA SER A 253 -4.26 12.37 -11.64
C SER A 253 -5.00 13.23 -12.66
N ASP A 254 -5.82 12.61 -13.50
CA ASP A 254 -6.72 13.30 -14.45
C ASP A 254 -7.97 13.90 -13.77
N LYS A 255 -7.96 14.02 -12.43
CA LYS A 255 -9.05 14.55 -11.58
C LYS A 255 -10.32 13.69 -11.63
N SER A 256 -10.20 12.44 -12.07
CA SER A 256 -11.32 11.51 -12.13
C SER A 256 -11.24 10.42 -11.06
N VAL A 257 -12.42 9.88 -10.74
CA VAL A 257 -12.57 8.65 -9.97
C VAL A 257 -13.19 7.61 -10.89
N LYS A 258 -12.53 6.47 -11.07
CA LYS A 258 -13.01 5.39 -11.94
C LYS A 258 -13.40 4.18 -11.11
N ILE A 259 -14.55 3.59 -11.46
CA ILE A 259 -15.10 2.41 -10.80
C ILE A 259 -14.94 1.22 -11.74
N TRP A 260 -14.34 0.17 -11.23
CA TRP A 260 -14.04 -1.08 -11.92
C TRP A 260 -14.89 -2.19 -11.32
N GLN A 261 -15.45 -3.03 -12.19
CA GLN A 261 -16.21 -4.21 -11.82
C GLN A 261 -15.73 -5.40 -12.64
N MET A 262 -15.76 -6.58 -12.04
CA MET A 262 -15.57 -7.83 -12.79
C MET A 262 -16.63 -7.91 -13.89
N ARG A 263 -16.22 -8.34 -15.09
CA ARG A 263 -17.18 -8.68 -16.14
C ARG A 263 -17.82 -10.02 -15.78
N ASP A 264 -19.14 -10.08 -15.92
CA ASP A 264 -19.92 -11.32 -15.78
C ASP A 264 -19.58 -12.32 -16.90
#